data_AF-A0A382D1B5-F1
#
_entry.id   AF-A0A382D1B5-F1
#
_cell.length_a   1.000
_cell.length_b   1.000
_cell.length_c   1.000
_cell.angle_alpha   90.00
_cell.angle_beta   90.00
_cell.angle_gamma   90.00
#
_symmetry.space_group_name_H-M   'P 1'
#
loop_
_entity.id
_entity.type
_entity.pdbx_description
1 polymer ?
#
loop_
_entity_poly.entity_id
_entity_poly.type
_entity_poly.pdbx_seq_one_letter_code
_entity_poly.pdbx_strand_id
1 'polypeptide(L)'
;QSFNIAKSVSRFSLGLSKLDETGKLIDQFVERIQEHSSGGFCDNNPEGFGGVYDIYGALSFIFIRQSLQLHANVHLKDRKLPKLRTFAEKYLRMIPDMCRQDGLGWSYGRSVGAYGQFHCISLILQAMRDHWVPEEKTPLYLDTLRRLFQYFFVTYLDQENGLLMIRDNERNTVENHTTRMANFDAARYLCQWSRLARVIGGSLRVPTPNRSKTGGRFVIFDKSHKKEHGLFLFRDENAGIRFQLPLVGPGDEVSSDSLAFPHCQGIFDWPVNKYLPVLLPELTFDDQVVIPSYYGKNCVTGIGQRNSFYLRFEQPDLVRTDGTFAYGLGSCQAQWTFGQGKVTSEFTFRVKNQVTMDSMRYAIVIGSPHSTCRLGTTLRQGTEGLRPTVVKDDFMAAWGDFETVTDESEYRGYAGNVHYVQFLRREHPLIMRPGVQYKFQISFEPDIAFADE
;
A
#
# COMPACT_ATOMS: atom_id res chain seq x y z
N GLN A 1 13.53 -15.56 -3.18
CA GLN A 1 13.45 -16.52 -4.30
C GLN A 1 13.78 -15.90 -5.66
N SER A 2 13.21 -14.74 -6.05
CA SER A 2 13.49 -14.06 -7.32
C SER A 2 15.00 -13.84 -7.59
N PHE A 3 15.76 -13.42 -6.57
CA PHE A 3 17.23 -13.31 -6.66
C PHE A 3 17.94 -14.65 -6.89
N ASN A 4 17.46 -15.76 -6.31
CA ASN A 4 18.02 -17.09 -6.56
C ASN A 4 17.81 -17.51 -8.01
N ILE A 5 16.64 -17.20 -8.59
CA ILE A 5 16.36 -17.42 -10.01
C ILE A 5 17.35 -16.61 -10.87
N ALA A 6 17.52 -15.32 -10.60
CA ALA A 6 18.47 -14.47 -11.33
C ALA A 6 19.93 -14.95 -11.21
N LYS A 7 20.33 -15.42 -10.02
CA LYS A 7 21.65 -16.03 -9.79
C LYS A 7 21.81 -17.32 -10.61
N SER A 8 20.78 -18.16 -10.68
CA SER A 8 20.79 -19.39 -11.48
C SER A 8 20.93 -19.07 -12.97
N VAL A 9 20.14 -18.13 -13.49
CA VAL A 9 20.25 -17.62 -14.87
C VAL A 9 21.67 -17.16 -15.17
N SER A 10 22.24 -16.32 -14.29
CA SER A 10 23.58 -15.75 -14.49
C SER A 10 24.65 -16.83 -14.49
N ARG A 11 24.60 -17.75 -13.53
CA ARG A 11 25.58 -18.84 -13.42
C ARG A 11 25.54 -19.77 -14.63
N PHE A 12 24.34 -20.15 -15.07
CA PHE A 12 24.20 -21.02 -16.24
C PHE A 12 24.61 -20.30 -17.53
N SER A 13 24.11 -19.08 -17.75
CA SER A 13 24.32 -18.35 -19.00
C SER A 13 25.75 -17.87 -19.19
N LEU A 14 26.50 -17.68 -18.10
CA LEU A 14 27.95 -17.37 -18.13
C LEU A 14 28.84 -18.64 -18.10
N GLY A 15 28.26 -19.84 -18.13
CA GLY A 15 29.03 -21.09 -18.09
C GLY A 15 29.66 -21.43 -16.73
N LEU A 16 29.27 -20.76 -15.65
CA LEU A 16 29.73 -21.00 -14.27
C LEU A 16 29.03 -22.22 -13.62
N SER A 17 28.03 -22.78 -14.26
CA SER A 17 27.32 -24.01 -13.86
C SER A 17 27.00 -24.86 -15.09
N LYS A 18 27.17 -26.18 -14.97
CA LYS A 18 26.75 -27.14 -16.01
C LYS A 18 25.26 -27.47 -15.94
N LEU A 19 24.65 -27.33 -14.76
CA LEU A 19 23.24 -27.63 -14.51
C LEU A 19 22.42 -26.33 -14.52
N ASP A 20 21.34 -26.31 -15.30
CA ASP A 20 20.33 -25.26 -15.29
C ASP A 20 19.24 -25.57 -14.26
N GLU A 21 19.20 -24.81 -13.18
CA GLU A 21 18.21 -24.95 -12.10
C GLU A 21 17.06 -23.93 -12.22
N THR A 22 17.15 -23.01 -13.19
CA THR A 22 16.26 -21.85 -13.32
C THR A 22 14.80 -22.28 -13.41
N GLY A 23 14.52 -23.29 -14.23
CA GLY A 23 13.17 -23.81 -14.42
C GLY A 23 12.55 -24.35 -13.13
N LYS A 24 13.32 -25.09 -12.34
CA LYS A 24 12.88 -25.66 -11.05
C LYS A 24 12.64 -24.57 -10.02
N LEU A 25 13.52 -23.57 -9.95
CA LEU A 25 13.36 -22.45 -9.02
C LEU A 25 12.12 -21.60 -9.33
N ILE A 26 11.75 -21.46 -10.60
CA ILE A 26 10.49 -20.81 -11.02
C ILE A 26 9.28 -21.66 -10.61
N ASP A 27 9.35 -22.98 -10.76
CA ASP A 27 8.25 -23.85 -10.34
C ASP A 27 8.01 -23.75 -8.83
N GLN A 28 9.08 -23.82 -8.03
CA GLN A 28 9.03 -23.63 -6.58
C GLN A 28 8.52 -22.24 -6.19
N PHE A 29 8.90 -21.19 -6.93
CA PHE A 29 8.38 -19.83 -6.68
C PHE A 29 6.86 -19.77 -6.84
N VAL A 30 6.34 -20.41 -7.88
CA VAL A 30 4.90 -20.44 -8.16
C VAL A 30 4.15 -21.34 -7.17
N GLU A 31 4.71 -22.50 -6.84
CA GLU A 31 4.13 -23.42 -5.84
C GLU A 31 3.94 -22.71 -4.50
N ARG A 32 4.96 -21.99 -4.01
CA ARG A 32 4.87 -21.21 -2.76
C ARG A 32 3.78 -20.13 -2.79
N ILE A 33 3.58 -19.48 -3.94
CA ILE A 33 2.48 -18.51 -4.08
C ILE A 33 1.14 -19.22 -3.89
N GLN A 34 0.96 -20.39 -4.49
CA GLN A 34 -0.29 -21.15 -4.40
C GLN A 34 -0.52 -21.73 -3.00
N GLU A 35 0.54 -22.07 -2.27
CA GLU A 35 0.49 -22.56 -0.88
C GLU A 35 0.05 -21.47 0.12
N HIS A 36 0.43 -20.22 -0.13
CA HIS A 36 0.26 -19.12 0.84
C HIS A 36 -0.73 -18.02 0.40
N SER A 37 -1.35 -18.15 -0.77
CA SER A 37 -2.27 -17.14 -1.27
C SER A 37 -3.31 -17.75 -2.20
N SER A 38 -4.56 -17.83 -1.72
CA SER A 38 -5.68 -18.24 -2.57
C SER A 38 -5.96 -17.23 -3.70
N GLY A 39 -5.61 -15.96 -3.50
CA GLY A 39 -5.65 -14.91 -4.51
C GLY A 39 -4.47 -14.95 -5.50
N GLY A 40 -3.45 -15.78 -5.26
CA GLY A 40 -2.21 -15.89 -6.05
C GLY A 40 -1.38 -14.61 -6.11
N PHE A 41 -1.25 -13.94 -4.97
CA PHE A 41 -0.31 -12.85 -4.71
C PHE A 41 0.87 -13.38 -3.88
N CYS A 42 1.99 -12.68 -3.91
CA CYS A 42 3.19 -13.09 -3.19
C CYS A 42 3.06 -12.63 -1.74
N ASP A 43 2.93 -13.59 -0.84
CA ASP A 43 3.18 -13.33 0.58
C ASP A 43 4.69 -13.26 0.79
N ASN A 44 5.22 -12.08 1.12
CA ASN A 44 6.65 -11.87 1.27
C ASN A 44 7.20 -12.42 2.59
N ASN A 45 6.33 -12.68 3.56
CA ASN A 45 6.71 -13.28 4.82
C ASN A 45 5.60 -14.25 5.26
N PRO A 46 5.51 -15.45 4.65
CA PRO A 46 4.43 -16.39 4.90
C PRO A 46 4.53 -17.11 6.25
N GLU A 47 5.66 -17.00 6.95
CA GLU A 47 5.87 -17.60 8.25
C GLU A 47 5.16 -16.78 9.36
N GLY A 48 4.92 -17.40 10.51
CA GLY A 48 4.27 -16.73 11.64
C GLY A 48 2.85 -16.23 11.32
N PHE A 49 2.61 -14.93 11.51
CA PHE A 49 1.32 -14.33 11.19
C PHE A 49 1.01 -14.34 9.70
N GLY A 50 2.03 -14.29 8.83
CA GLY A 50 1.85 -14.26 7.38
C GLY A 50 1.20 -12.98 6.85
N GLY A 51 0.87 -12.99 5.57
CA GLY A 51 -0.02 -12.01 4.95
C GLY A 51 0.64 -10.71 4.50
N VAL A 52 1.95 -10.71 4.26
CA VAL A 52 2.70 -9.50 3.90
C VAL A 52 2.68 -9.32 2.39
N TYR A 53 1.65 -8.67 1.90
CA TYR A 53 1.47 -8.34 0.48
C TYR A 53 1.85 -6.88 0.23
N ASP A 54 2.99 -6.64 -0.40
CA ASP A 54 3.50 -5.30 -0.72
C ASP A 54 4.07 -5.25 -2.15
N ILE A 55 4.73 -4.15 -2.51
CA ILE A 55 5.29 -3.94 -3.85
C ILE A 55 6.35 -4.98 -4.25
N TYR A 56 6.98 -5.68 -3.31
CA TYR A 56 8.00 -6.70 -3.60
C TYR A 56 7.43 -7.92 -4.33
N GLY A 57 6.13 -8.16 -4.21
CA GLY A 57 5.43 -9.14 -5.04
C GLY A 57 5.51 -8.80 -6.52
N ALA A 58 5.22 -7.54 -6.88
CA ALA A 58 5.35 -7.06 -8.26
C ALA A 58 6.83 -7.04 -8.72
N LEU A 59 7.76 -6.62 -7.85
CA LEU A 59 9.20 -6.67 -8.13
C LEU A 59 9.66 -8.07 -8.55
N SER A 60 9.19 -9.10 -7.85
CA SER A 60 9.59 -10.47 -8.11
C SER A 60 9.31 -10.89 -9.56
N PHE A 61 8.14 -10.55 -10.11
CA PHE A 61 7.81 -10.86 -11.51
C PHE A 61 8.64 -10.03 -12.51
N ILE A 62 8.81 -8.74 -12.25
CA ILE A 62 9.64 -7.84 -13.06
C ILE A 62 11.06 -8.39 -13.18
N PHE A 63 11.64 -8.81 -12.05
CA PHE A 63 13.02 -9.25 -11.97
C PHE A 63 13.22 -10.66 -12.57
N ILE A 64 12.30 -11.60 -12.31
CA ILE A 64 12.35 -12.94 -12.92
C ILE A 64 12.21 -12.83 -14.44
N ARG A 65 11.27 -12.01 -14.93
CA ARG A 65 11.07 -11.78 -16.36
C ARG A 65 12.32 -11.19 -16.99
N GLN A 66 12.91 -10.15 -16.40
CA GLN A 66 14.19 -9.57 -16.86
C GLN A 66 15.30 -10.62 -16.92
N SER A 67 15.44 -11.43 -15.89
CA SER A 67 16.46 -12.48 -15.83
C SER A 67 16.26 -13.50 -16.95
N LEU A 68 15.03 -13.97 -17.19
CA LEU A 68 14.73 -14.89 -18.28
C LEU A 68 15.05 -14.35 -19.67
N GLN A 69 15.07 -13.03 -19.88
CA GLN A 69 15.50 -12.45 -21.16
C GLN A 69 17.00 -12.62 -21.42
N LEU A 70 17.80 -12.77 -20.36
CA LEU A 70 19.25 -12.94 -20.43
C LEU A 70 19.68 -14.41 -20.39
N HIS A 71 18.72 -15.33 -20.34
CA HIS A 71 18.99 -16.76 -20.22
C HIS A 71 19.54 -17.34 -21.53
N ALA A 72 20.63 -18.11 -21.46
CA ALA A 72 21.26 -18.71 -22.64
C ALA A 72 20.35 -19.69 -23.40
N ASN A 73 19.48 -20.41 -22.70
CA ASN A 73 18.44 -21.24 -23.33
C ASN A 73 17.18 -20.40 -23.57
N VAL A 74 16.98 -19.98 -24.84
CA VAL A 74 15.84 -19.16 -25.27
C VAL A 74 14.49 -19.85 -25.08
N HIS A 75 14.42 -21.17 -25.19
CA HIS A 75 13.17 -21.94 -25.06
C HIS A 75 12.66 -21.99 -23.61
N LEU A 76 13.54 -21.83 -22.62
CA LEU A 76 13.13 -21.84 -21.22
C LEU A 76 12.16 -20.70 -20.94
N LYS A 77 12.45 -19.51 -21.49
CA LYS A 77 11.60 -18.33 -21.35
C LYS A 77 10.20 -18.63 -21.89
N ASP A 78 10.10 -19.14 -23.11
CA ASP A 78 8.82 -19.35 -23.77
C ASP A 78 7.97 -20.40 -23.03
N ARG A 79 8.61 -21.40 -22.42
CA ARG A 79 7.94 -22.39 -21.57
C ARG A 79 7.45 -21.84 -20.23
N LYS A 80 8.21 -20.94 -19.59
CA LYS A 80 7.92 -20.50 -18.20
C LYS A 80 7.14 -19.19 -18.10
N LEU A 81 7.23 -18.32 -19.12
CA LEU A 81 6.57 -17.03 -19.12
C LEU A 81 5.03 -17.12 -18.98
N PRO A 82 4.32 -18.06 -19.63
CA PRO A 82 2.88 -18.22 -19.44
C PRO A 82 2.48 -18.54 -17.99
N LYS A 83 3.29 -19.35 -17.28
CA LYS A 83 3.04 -19.70 -15.87
C LYS A 83 3.20 -18.47 -14.97
N LEU A 84 4.22 -17.64 -15.21
CA LEU A 84 4.44 -16.38 -14.47
C LEU A 84 3.35 -15.35 -14.75
N ARG A 85 2.89 -15.25 -16.01
CA ARG A 85 1.84 -14.34 -16.45
C ARG A 85 0.57 -14.48 -15.61
N THR A 86 0.15 -15.71 -15.30
CA THR A 86 -1.05 -16.00 -14.48
C THR A 86 -1.08 -15.27 -13.14
N PHE A 87 0.09 -15.02 -12.55
CA PHE A 87 0.22 -14.32 -11.26
C PHE A 87 0.56 -12.84 -11.47
N ALA A 88 1.45 -12.51 -12.41
CA ALA A 88 1.83 -11.13 -12.71
C ALA A 88 0.65 -10.27 -13.19
N GLU A 89 -0.29 -10.85 -13.96
CA GLU A 89 -1.50 -10.15 -14.41
C GLU A 89 -2.37 -9.65 -13.26
N LYS A 90 -2.33 -10.31 -12.10
CA LYS A 90 -3.14 -9.91 -10.94
C LYS A 90 -2.69 -8.56 -10.41
N TYR A 91 -1.37 -8.33 -10.30
CA TYR A 91 -0.80 -7.03 -9.99
C TYR A 91 -1.09 -6.00 -11.08
N LEU A 92 -0.88 -6.39 -12.34
CA LEU A 92 -1.11 -5.51 -13.50
C LEU A 92 -2.54 -4.94 -13.51
N ARG A 93 -3.54 -5.77 -13.20
CA ARG A 93 -4.96 -5.37 -13.15
C ARG A 93 -5.30 -4.42 -12.01
N MET A 94 -4.46 -4.28 -10.99
CA MET A 94 -4.68 -3.32 -9.90
C MET A 94 -4.15 -1.93 -10.22
N ILE A 95 -3.00 -1.84 -10.92
CA ILE A 95 -2.27 -0.57 -11.10
C ILE A 95 -3.13 0.56 -11.67
N PRO A 96 -3.97 0.36 -12.70
CA PRO A 96 -4.79 1.45 -13.23
C PRO A 96 -5.83 1.99 -12.25
N ASP A 97 -6.27 1.18 -11.27
CA ASP A 97 -7.21 1.60 -10.23
C ASP A 97 -6.50 2.25 -9.04
N MET A 98 -5.25 1.85 -8.77
CA MET A 98 -4.38 2.42 -7.74
C MET A 98 -3.83 3.78 -8.15
N CYS A 99 -3.49 3.95 -9.43
CA CYS A 99 -2.86 5.16 -9.95
C CYS A 99 -3.79 6.38 -9.79
N ARG A 100 -3.38 7.32 -8.96
CA ARG A 100 -4.02 8.62 -8.72
C ARG A 100 -3.95 9.52 -9.96
N GLN A 101 -4.71 10.61 -9.91
CA GLN A 101 -4.77 11.59 -10.98
C GLN A 101 -3.43 12.31 -11.18
N ASP A 102 -2.75 12.65 -10.08
CA ASP A 102 -1.38 13.18 -10.09
C ASP A 102 -0.33 12.17 -10.56
N GLY A 103 -0.66 10.87 -10.57
CA GLY A 103 0.23 9.80 -11.01
C GLY A 103 0.93 9.05 -9.88
N LEU A 104 0.55 9.27 -8.61
CA LEU A 104 0.98 8.40 -7.53
C LEU A 104 0.43 6.98 -7.74
N GLY A 105 1.32 5.98 -7.82
CA GLY A 105 0.99 4.59 -8.13
C GLY A 105 0.64 3.73 -6.91
N TRP A 106 1.65 3.08 -6.32
CA TRP A 106 1.50 2.20 -5.16
C TRP A 106 1.77 2.97 -3.86
N SER A 107 0.87 2.90 -2.89
CA SER A 107 0.89 3.79 -1.73
C SER A 107 0.64 3.10 -0.38
N TYR A 108 0.93 1.80 -0.23
CA TYR A 108 0.94 1.14 1.07
C TYR A 108 2.03 0.06 1.14
N GLY A 109 2.35 -0.38 2.34
CA GLY A 109 3.39 -1.37 2.62
C GLY A 109 4.79 -0.79 2.53
N ARG A 110 5.79 -1.66 2.69
CA ARG A 110 7.19 -1.26 2.70
C ARG A 110 7.65 -0.72 1.36
N SER A 111 8.62 0.17 1.39
CA SER A 111 9.38 0.59 0.21
C SER A 111 8.53 1.23 -0.89
N VAL A 112 7.45 1.91 -0.50
CA VAL A 112 6.69 2.75 -1.43
C VAL A 112 7.46 4.02 -1.78
N GLY A 113 6.82 4.91 -2.54
CA GLY A 113 7.47 6.08 -3.12
C GLY A 113 8.16 5.73 -4.46
N ALA A 114 9.44 6.10 -4.62
CA ALA A 114 10.15 5.93 -5.89
C ALA A 114 10.17 4.48 -6.40
N TYR A 115 10.39 3.49 -5.52
CA TYR A 115 10.38 2.07 -5.89
C TYR A 115 8.97 1.57 -6.23
N GLY A 116 7.95 2.05 -5.52
CA GLY A 116 6.54 1.89 -5.91
C GLY A 116 6.30 2.32 -7.35
N GLN A 117 6.79 3.51 -7.72
CA GLN A 117 6.70 4.02 -9.09
C GLN A 117 7.50 3.17 -10.09
N PHE A 118 8.76 2.83 -9.75
CA PHE A 118 9.60 2.03 -10.62
C PHE A 118 8.94 0.71 -11.01
N HIS A 119 8.32 0.05 -10.03
CA HIS A 119 7.77 -1.29 -10.22
C HIS A 119 6.43 -1.22 -10.96
N CYS A 120 5.58 -0.24 -10.68
CA CYS A 120 4.37 -0.01 -11.47
C CYS A 120 4.69 0.25 -12.97
N ILE A 121 5.62 1.16 -13.26
CA ILE A 121 6.02 1.49 -14.65
C ILE A 121 6.61 0.26 -15.35
N SER A 122 7.55 -0.42 -14.68
CA SER A 122 8.23 -1.57 -15.25
C SER A 122 7.29 -2.73 -15.55
N LEU A 123 6.33 -3.01 -14.66
CA LEU A 123 5.38 -4.10 -14.87
C LEU A 123 4.49 -3.83 -16.09
N ILE A 124 3.97 -2.60 -16.23
CA ILE A 124 3.13 -2.25 -17.38
C ILE A 124 3.93 -2.34 -18.68
N LEU A 125 5.12 -1.74 -18.75
CA LEU A 125 5.94 -1.78 -19.97
C LEU A 125 6.30 -3.22 -20.37
N GLN A 126 6.70 -4.06 -19.42
CA GLN A 126 7.01 -5.46 -19.71
C GLN A 126 5.76 -6.23 -20.18
N ALA A 127 4.63 -6.02 -19.52
CA ALA A 127 3.35 -6.63 -19.87
C ALA A 127 2.88 -6.22 -21.27
N MET A 128 3.03 -4.95 -21.65
CA MET A 128 2.69 -4.46 -22.98
C MET A 128 3.60 -5.08 -24.05
N ARG A 129 4.92 -5.13 -23.81
CA ARG A 129 5.86 -5.79 -24.73
C ARG A 129 5.50 -7.27 -24.92
N ASP A 130 5.14 -7.96 -23.84
CA ASP A 130 4.83 -9.40 -23.86
C ASP A 130 3.36 -9.70 -24.22
N HIS A 131 2.57 -8.70 -24.64
CA HIS A 131 1.16 -8.83 -25.02
C HIS A 131 0.27 -9.44 -23.91
N TRP A 132 0.55 -9.09 -22.65
CA TRP A 132 -0.30 -9.44 -21.50
C TRP A 132 -1.45 -8.45 -21.31
N VAL A 133 -1.30 -7.23 -21.83
CA VAL A 133 -2.37 -6.24 -21.89
C VAL A 133 -3.24 -6.52 -23.12
N PRO A 134 -4.55 -6.78 -22.95
CA PRO A 134 -5.47 -6.89 -24.08
C PRO A 134 -5.51 -5.60 -24.90
N GLU A 135 -5.65 -5.71 -26.21
CA GLU A 135 -5.57 -4.57 -27.13
C GLU A 135 -6.58 -3.47 -26.77
N GLU A 136 -7.80 -3.85 -26.40
CA GLU A 136 -8.87 -2.94 -26.00
C GLU A 136 -8.57 -2.14 -24.72
N LYS A 137 -7.64 -2.63 -23.89
CA LYS A 137 -7.18 -1.96 -22.67
C LYS A 137 -5.89 -1.17 -22.86
N THR A 138 -5.25 -1.24 -24.03
CA THR A 138 -4.03 -0.49 -24.35
C THR A 138 -4.17 1.00 -24.04
N PRO A 139 -5.27 1.69 -24.42
CA PRO A 139 -5.42 3.11 -24.12
C PRO A 139 -5.34 3.43 -22.62
N LEU A 140 -5.94 2.57 -21.80
CA LEU A 140 -5.94 2.70 -20.36
C LEU A 140 -4.56 2.55 -19.73
N TYR A 141 -3.79 1.55 -20.15
CA TYR A 141 -2.45 1.35 -19.61
C TYR A 141 -1.48 2.43 -20.09
N LEU A 142 -1.65 2.97 -21.31
CA LEU A 142 -0.86 4.10 -21.79
C LEU A 142 -1.14 5.41 -21.02
N ASP A 143 -2.41 5.72 -20.71
CA ASP A 143 -2.72 6.86 -19.84
C ASP A 143 -2.16 6.67 -18.43
N THR A 144 -2.28 5.46 -17.89
CA THR A 144 -1.72 5.13 -16.57
C THR A 144 -0.20 5.31 -16.57
N LEU A 145 0.50 4.80 -17.58
CA LEU A 145 1.94 5.00 -17.75
C LEU A 145 2.33 6.47 -17.83
N ARG A 146 1.62 7.27 -18.63
CA ARG A 146 1.87 8.70 -18.76
C ARG A 146 1.85 9.40 -17.39
N ARG A 147 0.83 9.13 -16.57
CA ARG A 147 0.71 9.71 -15.23
C ARG A 147 1.82 9.22 -14.29
N LEU A 148 2.09 7.92 -14.25
CA LEU A 148 3.18 7.35 -13.43
C LEU A 148 4.55 7.95 -13.81
N PHE A 149 4.83 8.09 -15.11
CA PHE A 149 6.06 8.70 -15.61
C PHE A 149 6.17 10.17 -15.21
N GLN A 150 5.11 10.95 -15.43
CA GLN A 150 5.09 12.36 -15.07
C GLN A 150 5.37 12.55 -13.58
N TYR A 151 4.68 11.78 -12.71
CA TYR A 151 4.93 11.81 -11.28
C TYR A 151 6.37 11.42 -10.95
N PHE A 152 6.90 10.36 -11.54
CA PHE A 152 8.29 9.95 -11.28
C PHE A 152 9.31 11.04 -11.63
N PHE A 153 9.24 11.61 -12.83
CA PHE A 153 10.21 12.60 -13.32
C PHE A 153 10.16 13.94 -12.60
N VAL A 154 9.02 14.30 -12.03
CA VAL A 154 8.85 15.57 -11.30
C VAL A 154 9.12 15.37 -9.80
N THR A 155 8.64 14.27 -9.22
CA THR A 155 8.70 14.05 -7.78
C THR A 155 10.02 13.42 -7.33
N TYR A 156 10.60 12.50 -8.09
CA TYR A 156 11.74 11.70 -7.62
C TYR A 156 13.04 11.91 -8.36
N LEU A 157 13.04 12.59 -9.53
CA LEU A 157 14.26 12.85 -10.29
C LEU A 157 14.62 14.34 -10.23
N ASP A 158 15.77 14.65 -9.64
CA ASP A 158 16.47 15.90 -9.88
C ASP A 158 17.05 15.84 -11.30
N GLN A 159 16.39 16.54 -12.22
CA GLN A 159 16.77 16.56 -13.63
C GLN A 159 18.01 17.42 -13.90
N GLU A 160 18.35 18.36 -13.02
CA GLU A 160 19.52 19.21 -13.16
C GLU A 160 20.79 18.41 -12.84
N ASN A 161 20.77 17.69 -11.72
CA ASN A 161 21.94 16.93 -11.26
C ASN A 161 21.91 15.45 -11.70
N GLY A 162 20.79 14.96 -12.23
CA GLY A 162 20.62 13.56 -12.63
C GLY A 162 20.58 12.59 -11.45
N LEU A 163 20.09 13.04 -10.30
CA LEU A 163 20.05 12.26 -9.05
C LEU A 163 18.60 11.93 -8.68
N LEU A 164 18.38 10.75 -8.11
CA LEU A 164 17.13 10.47 -7.45
C LEU A 164 17.08 11.14 -6.08
N MET A 165 15.95 11.77 -5.82
CA MET A 165 15.60 12.32 -4.54
C MET A 165 14.63 11.37 -3.87
N ILE A 166 15.15 10.40 -3.11
CA ILE A 166 14.34 9.41 -2.36
C ILE A 166 14.35 9.65 -0.85
N ARG A 167 15.29 10.47 -0.39
CA ARG A 167 15.49 10.87 1.00
C ARG A 167 16.17 12.23 1.00
N ASP A 168 15.62 13.14 1.80
CA ASP A 168 16.11 14.50 1.98
C ASP A 168 15.57 15.04 3.32
N ASN A 169 15.51 16.36 3.46
CA ASN A 169 15.04 17.02 4.69
C ASN A 169 13.53 16.94 4.89
N GLU A 170 12.77 16.54 3.87
CA GLU A 170 11.31 16.52 3.91
C GLU A 170 10.75 15.11 3.81
N ARG A 171 11.38 14.20 3.06
CA ARG A 171 10.89 12.82 2.88
C ARG A 171 11.91 11.77 3.25
N ASN A 172 11.40 10.56 3.47
CA ASN A 172 12.20 9.39 3.81
C ASN A 172 11.73 8.12 3.09
N THR A 173 12.49 7.04 3.26
CA THR A 173 12.20 5.68 2.76
C THR A 173 12.89 4.65 3.66
N VAL A 174 12.69 3.36 3.39
CA VAL A 174 13.33 2.24 4.11
C VAL A 174 14.86 2.38 4.17
N GLU A 175 15.48 1.90 5.25
CA GLU A 175 16.90 2.15 5.55
C GLU A 175 17.85 1.63 4.47
N ASN A 176 17.55 0.45 3.91
CA ASN A 176 18.36 -0.18 2.88
C ASN A 176 18.33 0.54 1.51
N HIS A 177 17.41 1.49 1.30
CA HIS A 177 17.31 2.28 0.08
C HIS A 177 18.14 3.57 0.20
N THR A 178 19.45 3.43 0.00
CA THR A 178 20.35 4.58 -0.05
C THR A 178 20.25 5.32 -1.38
N THR A 179 20.40 6.64 -1.38
CA THR A 179 20.39 7.47 -2.61
C THR A 179 21.38 6.97 -3.66
N ARG A 180 22.58 6.56 -3.22
CA ARG A 180 23.60 6.00 -4.12
C ARG A 180 23.11 4.76 -4.87
N MET A 181 22.54 3.79 -4.14
CA MET A 181 22.04 2.56 -4.76
C MET A 181 20.81 2.83 -5.63
N ALA A 182 19.93 3.71 -5.18
CA ALA A 182 18.76 4.12 -5.93
C ALA A 182 19.12 4.77 -7.26
N ASN A 183 20.19 5.57 -7.33
CA ASN A 183 20.68 6.15 -8.60
C ASN A 183 21.12 5.09 -9.61
N PHE A 184 21.84 4.06 -9.16
CA PHE A 184 22.23 2.94 -10.05
C PHE A 184 21.01 2.14 -10.50
N ASP A 185 20.04 1.92 -9.61
CA ASP A 185 18.77 1.29 -9.98
C ASP A 185 17.99 2.13 -10.98
N ALA A 186 17.89 3.44 -10.78
CA ALA A 186 17.25 4.36 -11.72
C ALA A 186 17.88 4.27 -13.10
N ALA A 187 19.22 4.34 -13.19
CA ALA A 187 19.92 4.23 -14.45
C ALA A 187 19.56 2.92 -15.18
N ARG A 188 19.50 1.80 -14.44
CA ARG A 188 19.08 0.50 -14.98
C ARG A 188 17.62 0.54 -15.46
N TYR A 189 16.69 1.06 -14.65
CA TYR A 189 15.27 1.16 -15.00
C TYR A 189 15.05 2.06 -16.21
N LEU A 190 15.62 3.26 -16.23
CA LEU A 190 15.52 4.21 -17.34
C LEU A 190 16.06 3.62 -18.65
N CYS A 191 17.21 2.95 -18.62
CA CYS A 191 17.75 2.23 -19.78
C CYS A 191 16.78 1.15 -20.27
N GLN A 192 16.17 0.40 -19.35
CA GLN A 192 15.23 -0.65 -19.71
C GLN A 192 13.94 -0.06 -20.30
N TRP A 193 13.39 0.97 -19.67
CA TRP A 193 12.17 1.64 -20.09
C TRP A 193 12.32 2.24 -21.47
N SER A 194 13.44 2.89 -21.76
CA SER A 194 13.75 3.41 -23.10
C SER A 194 13.68 2.31 -24.16
N ARG A 195 14.28 1.13 -23.90
CA ARG A 195 14.22 -0.02 -24.83
C ARG A 195 12.80 -0.57 -24.97
N LEU A 196 12.10 -0.76 -23.86
CA LEU A 196 10.72 -1.28 -23.87
C LEU A 196 9.79 -0.32 -24.61
N ALA A 197 9.85 0.97 -24.33
CA ALA A 197 9.04 1.99 -25.00
C ALA A 197 9.26 2.02 -26.51
N ARG A 198 10.51 1.92 -26.98
CA ARG A 198 10.81 1.83 -28.43
C ARG A 198 10.21 0.58 -29.09
N VAL A 199 10.18 -0.55 -28.38
CA VAL A 199 9.64 -1.82 -28.90
C VAL A 199 8.11 -1.83 -28.90
N ILE A 200 7.49 -1.32 -27.84
CA ILE A 200 6.02 -1.25 -27.72
C ILE A 200 5.46 -0.24 -28.72
N GLY A 201 6.19 0.85 -28.97
CA GLY A 201 5.71 1.95 -29.79
C GLY A 201 4.52 2.67 -29.16
N GLY A 202 3.69 3.28 -29.99
CA GLY A 202 2.50 4.01 -29.57
C GLY A 202 2.74 5.51 -29.33
N SER A 203 1.64 6.22 -29.09
CA SER A 203 1.64 7.65 -28.81
C SER A 203 1.15 7.88 -27.39
N LEU A 204 1.77 8.80 -26.66
CA LEU A 204 1.28 9.23 -25.35
C LEU A 204 0.04 10.15 -25.46
N ARG A 205 -0.35 10.55 -26.68
CA ARG A 205 -1.60 11.30 -26.94
C ARG A 205 -2.81 10.36 -26.97
N VAL A 206 -2.93 9.53 -25.93
CA VAL A 206 -4.07 8.63 -25.79
C VAL A 206 -5.19 9.38 -25.06
N PRO A 207 -6.42 9.41 -25.60
CA PRO A 207 -7.54 10.00 -24.89
C PRO A 207 -7.80 9.27 -23.58
N THR A 208 -8.16 10.02 -22.54
CA THR A 208 -8.51 9.47 -21.23
C THR A 208 -9.62 8.42 -21.39
N PRO A 209 -9.44 7.18 -20.89
CA PRO A 209 -10.45 6.15 -21.04
C PRO A 209 -11.74 6.52 -20.31
N ASN A 210 -12.89 6.15 -20.89
CA ASN A 210 -14.18 6.26 -20.20
C ASN A 210 -14.21 5.31 -19.00
N ARG A 211 -14.21 5.86 -17.80
CA ARG A 211 -14.33 5.12 -16.54
C ARG A 211 -15.42 5.74 -15.67
N SER A 212 -16.04 4.89 -14.84
CA SER A 212 -16.89 5.39 -13.77
C SER A 212 -16.06 6.26 -12.84
N LYS A 213 -16.50 7.52 -12.68
CA LYS A 213 -15.83 8.54 -11.85
C LYS A 213 -15.66 8.08 -10.41
N THR A 214 -16.64 7.36 -9.87
CA THR A 214 -16.60 6.82 -8.50
C THR A 214 -16.68 5.30 -8.54
N GLY A 215 -15.94 4.63 -7.65
CA GLY A 215 -15.97 3.18 -7.53
C GLY A 215 -15.14 2.65 -6.36
N GLY A 216 -15.55 1.52 -5.82
CA GLY A 216 -14.85 0.80 -4.76
C GLY A 216 -14.83 -0.70 -5.05
N ARG A 217 -13.69 -1.36 -4.81
CA ARG A 217 -13.59 -2.84 -4.87
C ARG A 217 -12.56 -3.38 -3.90
N PHE A 218 -12.82 -4.55 -3.33
CA PHE A 218 -11.84 -5.30 -2.53
C PHE A 218 -11.15 -6.35 -3.38
N VAL A 219 -9.82 -6.28 -3.47
CA VAL A 219 -8.99 -7.30 -4.11
C VAL A 219 -8.52 -8.27 -3.04
N ILE A 220 -8.96 -9.51 -3.13
CA ILE A 220 -8.59 -10.56 -2.20
C ILE A 220 -7.18 -11.06 -2.54
N PHE A 221 -6.27 -10.97 -1.58
CA PHE A 221 -4.92 -11.55 -1.67
C PHE A 221 -4.91 -12.97 -1.12
N ASP A 222 -5.52 -13.19 0.03
CA ASP A 222 -5.69 -14.52 0.59
C ASP A 222 -7.01 -14.62 1.35
N LYS A 223 -7.57 -15.81 1.34
CA LYS A 223 -8.81 -16.16 2.01
C LYS A 223 -8.69 -17.58 2.50
N SER A 224 -8.56 -17.71 3.81
CA SER A 224 -8.53 -18.97 4.54
C SER A 224 -9.62 -18.98 5.61
N HIS A 225 -9.82 -20.13 6.27
CA HIS A 225 -10.73 -20.21 7.41
C HIS A 225 -10.28 -19.34 8.61
N LYS A 226 -8.98 -19.05 8.71
CA LYS A 226 -8.39 -18.29 9.83
C LYS A 226 -8.34 -16.79 9.58
N LYS A 227 -8.10 -16.36 8.34
CA LYS A 227 -7.87 -14.96 7.99
C LYS A 227 -8.19 -14.67 6.52
N GLU A 228 -8.60 -13.45 6.26
CA GLU A 228 -8.71 -12.83 4.94
C GLU A 228 -7.78 -11.62 4.88
N HIS A 229 -7.03 -11.54 3.78
CA HIS A 229 -6.18 -10.41 3.45
C HIS A 229 -6.55 -9.85 2.08
N GLY A 230 -6.35 -8.56 1.91
CA GLY A 230 -6.65 -7.91 0.65
C GLY A 230 -6.38 -6.42 0.65
N LEU A 231 -6.82 -5.78 -0.42
CA LEU A 231 -6.67 -4.36 -0.65
C LEU A 231 -7.99 -3.77 -1.11
N PHE A 232 -8.54 -2.85 -0.34
CA PHE A 232 -9.68 -2.06 -0.78
C PHE A 232 -9.19 -0.85 -1.58
N LEU A 233 -9.63 -0.79 -2.83
CA LEU A 233 -9.33 0.29 -3.76
C LEU A 233 -10.57 1.17 -3.89
N PHE A 234 -10.42 2.44 -3.57
CA PHE A 234 -11.47 3.43 -3.73
C PHE A 234 -11.00 4.56 -4.63
N ARG A 235 -11.91 5.03 -5.47
CA ARG A 235 -11.73 6.23 -6.27
C ARG A 235 -13.00 7.08 -6.26
N ASP A 236 -12.80 8.38 -6.19
CA ASP A 236 -13.80 9.39 -6.51
C ASP A 236 -13.14 10.51 -7.32
N GLU A 237 -13.25 10.42 -8.64
CA GLU A 237 -12.68 11.39 -9.59
C GLU A 237 -13.34 12.77 -9.47
N ASN A 238 -14.53 12.90 -8.89
CA ASN A 238 -15.14 14.21 -8.67
C ASN A 238 -14.46 14.97 -7.52
N ALA A 239 -14.06 14.24 -6.47
CA ALA A 239 -13.32 14.79 -5.34
C ALA A 239 -11.80 14.75 -5.53
N GLY A 240 -11.30 14.18 -6.64
CA GLY A 240 -9.88 14.00 -6.90
C GLY A 240 -9.19 12.93 -6.03
N ILE A 241 -9.94 12.20 -5.19
CA ILE A 241 -9.37 11.26 -4.22
C ILE A 241 -9.28 9.86 -4.82
N ARG A 242 -8.12 9.21 -4.63
CA ARG A 242 -8.00 7.75 -4.68
C ARG A 242 -7.11 7.29 -3.55
N PHE A 243 -7.51 6.24 -2.85
CA PHE A 243 -6.74 5.68 -1.75
C PHE A 243 -6.71 4.16 -1.79
N GLN A 244 -5.74 3.63 -1.06
CA GLN A 244 -5.47 2.21 -0.92
C GLN A 244 -5.64 1.88 0.57
N LEU A 245 -6.61 1.03 0.93
CA LEU A 245 -6.79 0.58 2.31
C LEU A 245 -6.38 -0.89 2.40
N PRO A 246 -5.18 -1.18 2.93
CA PRO A 246 -4.69 -2.54 3.01
C PRO A 246 -5.26 -3.28 4.22
N LEU A 247 -5.49 -4.57 4.05
CA LEU A 247 -5.75 -5.50 5.13
C LEU A 247 -4.73 -6.63 4.98
N VAL A 248 -3.51 -6.35 5.44
CA VAL A 248 -2.30 -7.17 5.24
C VAL A 248 -1.50 -7.24 6.54
N GLY A 249 -0.73 -8.30 6.75
CA GLY A 249 0.08 -8.49 7.95
C GLY A 249 1.13 -7.39 8.17
N PRO A 250 1.61 -7.21 9.42
CA PRO A 250 2.52 -6.12 9.79
C PRO A 250 3.88 -6.19 9.09
N GLY A 251 4.36 -7.38 8.76
CA GLY A 251 5.78 -7.58 8.43
C GLY A 251 6.62 -7.80 9.69
N ASP A 252 7.94 -7.82 9.52
CA ASP A 252 8.88 -8.02 10.63
C ASP A 252 9.04 -6.76 11.49
N GLU A 253 8.90 -5.58 10.88
CA GLU A 253 9.02 -4.28 11.54
C GLU A 253 7.65 -3.65 11.73
N VAL A 254 7.32 -3.33 12.98
CA VAL A 254 6.06 -2.67 13.34
C VAL A 254 6.09 -1.23 12.85
N SER A 255 5.21 -0.89 11.91
CA SER A 255 5.10 0.44 11.32
C SER A 255 3.67 0.74 10.88
N SER A 256 3.39 2.00 10.52
CA SER A 256 2.09 2.40 9.98
C SER A 256 1.85 1.96 8.52
N ASP A 257 2.88 1.48 7.82
CA ASP A 257 2.84 1.17 6.39
C ASP A 257 1.82 0.09 6.01
N SER A 258 1.53 -0.84 6.92
CA SER A 258 0.61 -1.96 6.70
C SER A 258 -0.73 -1.79 7.43
N LEU A 259 -0.95 -0.66 8.12
CA LEU A 259 -2.17 -0.43 8.89
C LEU A 259 -3.40 -0.20 8.01
N ALA A 260 -4.55 -0.64 8.51
CA ALA A 260 -5.81 -0.74 7.78
C ALA A 260 -6.62 0.56 7.81
N PHE A 261 -5.98 1.66 7.43
CA PHE A 261 -6.60 2.96 7.19
C PHE A 261 -6.49 3.35 5.71
N PRO A 262 -7.18 4.40 5.24
CA PRO A 262 -7.03 4.88 3.86
C PRO A 262 -5.63 5.48 3.63
N HIS A 263 -4.75 4.77 2.94
CA HIS A 263 -3.45 5.33 2.54
C HIS A 263 -3.64 6.29 1.37
N CYS A 264 -3.46 7.58 1.63
CA CYS A 264 -3.63 8.64 0.64
C CYS A 264 -2.65 9.78 0.93
N GLN A 265 -1.41 9.64 0.47
CA GLN A 265 -0.35 10.63 0.74
C GLN A 265 -0.77 12.05 0.35
N GLY A 266 -0.48 13.02 1.23
CA GLY A 266 -0.91 14.40 1.17
C GLY A 266 -2.29 14.68 1.78
N ILE A 267 -3.14 13.66 1.98
CA ILE A 267 -4.43 13.78 2.69
C ILE A 267 -4.37 13.00 3.99
N PHE A 268 -4.22 11.68 3.90
CA PHE A 268 -4.04 10.78 5.03
C PHE A 268 -2.59 10.29 5.03
N ASP A 269 -1.74 11.05 5.72
CA ASP A 269 -0.30 10.81 5.81
C ASP A 269 0.07 9.93 7.02
N TRP A 270 1.30 9.41 6.99
CA TRP A 270 1.91 8.64 8.06
C TRP A 270 3.45 8.72 7.94
N PRO A 271 4.18 8.52 9.04
CA PRO A 271 5.63 8.52 9.02
C PRO A 271 6.19 7.20 8.46
N VAL A 272 7.35 7.28 7.80
CA VAL A 272 8.04 6.12 7.21
C VAL A 272 8.73 5.29 8.30
N ASN A 273 8.56 3.97 8.29
CA ASN A 273 9.16 3.01 9.24
C ASN A 273 8.90 3.29 10.72
N LYS A 274 7.99 4.21 11.05
CA LYS A 274 7.60 4.54 12.42
C LYS A 274 6.17 4.08 12.65
N TYR A 275 5.94 3.52 13.83
CA TYR A 275 4.61 3.09 14.23
C TYR A 275 3.86 4.24 14.90
N LEU A 276 2.67 4.52 14.36
CA LEU A 276 1.61 5.29 15.00
C LEU A 276 0.27 4.60 14.71
N PRO A 277 -0.71 4.63 15.63
CA PRO A 277 -2.06 4.13 15.40
C PRO A 277 -2.85 5.12 14.53
N VAL A 278 -2.38 5.33 13.30
CA VAL A 278 -2.91 6.32 12.36
C VAL A 278 -4.32 5.91 11.97
N LEU A 279 -5.26 6.77 12.34
CA LEU A 279 -6.68 6.61 12.08
C LEU A 279 -7.33 5.31 12.60
N LEU A 280 -6.70 4.64 13.57
CA LEU A 280 -7.16 3.39 14.17
C LEU A 280 -7.12 3.48 15.70
N PRO A 281 -8.14 3.01 16.43
CA PRO A 281 -8.10 2.98 17.88
C PRO A 281 -7.20 1.83 18.37
N GLU A 282 -6.06 2.18 18.95
CA GLU A 282 -5.17 1.29 19.69
C GLU A 282 -5.64 1.20 21.14
N LEU A 283 -5.85 -0.02 21.65
CA LEU A 283 -6.26 -0.27 23.03
C LEU A 283 -5.17 -1.03 23.77
N THR A 284 -4.94 -0.68 25.03
CA THR A 284 -3.97 -1.36 25.90
C THR A 284 -4.70 -2.09 27.02
N PHE A 285 -4.32 -3.34 27.25
CA PHE A 285 -4.79 -4.22 28.31
C PHE A 285 -3.59 -4.92 28.95
N ASP A 286 -3.16 -4.46 30.11
CA ASP A 286 -1.92 -4.88 30.77
C ASP A 286 -0.70 -4.77 29.83
N ASP A 287 -0.15 -5.90 29.40
CA ASP A 287 0.98 -6.01 28.47
C ASP A 287 0.55 -6.12 27.00
N GLN A 288 -0.76 -6.18 26.73
CA GLN A 288 -1.30 -6.41 25.39
C GLN A 288 -1.78 -5.10 24.76
N VAL A 289 -1.10 -4.70 23.69
CA VAL A 289 -1.51 -3.55 22.86
C VAL A 289 -2.14 -4.08 21.59
N VAL A 290 -3.42 -3.79 21.36
CA VAL A 290 -4.21 -4.31 20.24
C VAL A 290 -4.65 -3.22 19.28
N ILE A 291 -4.76 -3.57 18.00
CA ILE A 291 -5.14 -2.63 16.93
C ILE A 291 -6.09 -3.31 15.92
N PRO A 292 -7.16 -2.66 15.46
CA PRO A 292 -8.09 -3.24 14.50
C PRO A 292 -7.54 -3.25 13.06
N SER A 293 -6.46 -4.01 12.85
CA SER A 293 -5.72 -4.06 11.58
C SER A 293 -5.16 -5.47 11.27
N TYR A 294 -4.29 -5.58 10.26
CA TYR A 294 -3.56 -6.77 9.86
C TYR A 294 -4.34 -7.93 9.23
N TYR A 295 -5.53 -8.24 9.72
CA TYR A 295 -6.38 -9.27 9.12
C TYR A 295 -7.87 -8.99 9.36
N GLY A 296 -8.70 -9.67 8.57
CA GLY A 296 -10.13 -9.73 8.84
C GLY A 296 -10.73 -11.10 8.57
N LYS A 297 -12.01 -11.22 8.90
CA LYS A 297 -12.94 -12.26 8.45
C LYS A 297 -14.19 -11.58 7.93
N ASN A 298 -14.92 -12.31 7.09
CA ASN A 298 -16.19 -11.83 6.54
C ASN A 298 -16.02 -10.44 5.90
N CYS A 299 -14.95 -10.25 5.13
CA CYS A 299 -14.69 -8.98 4.45
C CYS A 299 -15.78 -8.76 3.40
N VAL A 300 -16.58 -7.72 3.60
CA VAL A 300 -17.69 -7.36 2.71
C VAL A 300 -17.49 -5.93 2.23
N THR A 301 -17.71 -5.76 0.93
CA THR A 301 -17.85 -4.43 0.33
C THR A 301 -19.22 -4.28 -0.30
N GLY A 302 -19.76 -3.07 -0.27
CA GLY A 302 -21.01 -2.77 -0.94
C GLY A 302 -21.23 -1.29 -1.12
N ILE A 303 -22.38 -0.98 -1.71
CA ILE A 303 -22.90 0.38 -1.81
C ILE A 303 -23.96 0.53 -0.71
N GLY A 304 -23.71 1.43 0.22
CA GLY A 304 -24.62 1.84 1.27
C GLY A 304 -25.58 2.93 0.81
N GLN A 305 -26.22 3.59 1.77
CA GLN A 305 -27.14 4.69 1.48
C GLN A 305 -26.41 5.85 0.80
N ARG A 306 -27.13 6.59 -0.05
CA ARG A 306 -26.62 7.77 -0.79
C ARG A 306 -25.38 7.49 -1.64
N ASN A 307 -25.28 6.29 -2.21
CA ASN A 307 -24.13 5.84 -3.03
C ASN A 307 -22.78 5.88 -2.29
N SER A 308 -22.79 5.76 -0.97
CA SER A 308 -21.55 5.57 -0.20
C SER A 308 -21.01 4.16 -0.42
N PHE A 309 -19.71 3.99 -0.59
CA PHE A 309 -19.06 2.68 -0.60
C PHE A 309 -18.63 2.33 0.82
N TYR A 310 -18.66 1.06 1.19
CA TYR A 310 -18.11 0.62 2.45
C TYR A 310 -17.22 -0.62 2.31
N LEU A 311 -16.28 -0.74 3.23
CA LEU A 311 -15.54 -1.95 3.55
C LEU A 311 -15.84 -2.30 5.00
N ARG A 312 -16.24 -3.54 5.25
CA ARG A 312 -16.46 -4.05 6.60
C ARG A 312 -15.74 -5.37 6.78
N PHE A 313 -15.08 -5.54 7.91
CA PHE A 313 -14.44 -6.79 8.29
C PHE A 313 -14.55 -7.01 9.79
N GLU A 314 -14.40 -8.27 10.19
CA GLU A 314 -14.47 -8.71 11.58
C GLU A 314 -13.12 -9.28 12.02
N GLN A 315 -12.78 -9.06 13.27
CA GLN A 315 -11.66 -9.67 13.96
C GLN A 315 -12.22 -10.46 15.14
N PRO A 316 -12.52 -11.77 14.95
CA PRO A 316 -13.06 -12.59 16.03
C PRO A 316 -12.13 -12.69 17.23
N ASP A 317 -10.83 -12.55 16.99
CA ASP A 317 -9.80 -12.39 18.02
C ASP A 317 -9.04 -11.09 17.75
N LEU A 318 -8.85 -10.26 18.77
CA LEU A 318 -8.04 -9.05 18.63
C LEU A 318 -6.61 -9.42 18.23
N VAL A 319 -5.94 -8.51 17.51
CA VAL A 319 -4.55 -8.68 17.10
C VAL A 319 -3.70 -7.61 17.75
N ARG A 320 -2.50 -8.01 18.18
CA ARG A 320 -1.51 -7.12 18.77
C ARG A 320 -0.75 -6.36 17.68
N THR A 321 -0.06 -5.29 18.08
CA THR A 321 0.73 -4.46 17.15
C THR A 321 1.88 -5.22 16.48
N ASP A 322 2.38 -6.29 17.11
CA ASP A 322 3.38 -7.21 16.54
C ASP A 322 2.79 -8.27 15.58
N GLY A 323 1.47 -8.26 15.37
CA GLY A 323 0.77 -9.24 14.55
C GLY A 323 0.37 -10.52 15.29
N THR A 324 0.73 -10.72 16.55
CA THR A 324 0.26 -11.91 17.30
C THR A 324 -1.20 -11.77 17.72
N PHE A 325 -1.92 -12.89 17.83
CA PHE A 325 -3.31 -12.86 18.29
C PHE A 325 -3.40 -12.68 19.81
N ALA A 326 -4.24 -11.76 20.25
CA ALA A 326 -4.66 -11.61 21.65
C ALA A 326 -5.82 -12.57 21.96
N TYR A 327 -5.54 -13.87 21.92
CA TYR A 327 -6.55 -14.91 22.13
C TYR A 327 -7.27 -14.76 23.47
N GLY A 328 -8.60 -14.90 23.44
CA GLY A 328 -9.41 -14.85 24.66
C GLY A 328 -9.71 -13.44 25.18
N LEU A 329 -9.12 -12.38 24.61
CA LEU A 329 -9.39 -11.01 25.04
C LEU A 329 -10.75 -10.51 24.55
N GLY A 330 -10.98 -10.55 23.24
CA GLY A 330 -12.16 -9.94 22.65
C GLY A 330 -12.22 -10.05 21.13
N SER A 331 -13.10 -9.25 20.55
CA SER A 331 -13.26 -9.10 19.10
C SER A 331 -13.49 -7.63 18.73
N CYS A 332 -13.23 -7.31 17.46
CA CYS A 332 -13.53 -6.00 16.88
C CYS A 332 -14.24 -6.17 15.54
N GLN A 333 -15.29 -5.39 15.31
CA GLN A 333 -15.83 -5.17 13.97
C GLN A 333 -15.40 -3.78 13.50
N ALA A 334 -14.76 -3.72 12.34
CA ALA A 334 -14.33 -2.47 11.72
C ALA A 334 -15.14 -2.22 10.45
N GLN A 335 -15.60 -0.98 10.28
CA GLN A 335 -16.28 -0.54 9.07
C GLN A 335 -15.73 0.82 8.64
N TRP A 336 -15.34 0.90 7.38
CA TRP A 336 -15.00 2.14 6.70
C TRP A 336 -16.06 2.46 5.67
N THR A 337 -16.55 3.70 5.67
CA THR A 337 -17.57 4.19 4.74
C THR A 337 -17.05 5.45 4.04
N PHE A 338 -17.27 5.52 2.73
CA PHE A 338 -16.71 6.54 1.83
C PHE A 338 -17.80 7.08 0.91
N GLY A 339 -18.04 8.38 0.95
CA GLY A 339 -18.99 9.00 0.02
C GLY A 339 -19.30 10.44 0.38
N GLN A 340 -19.75 11.22 -0.61
CA GLN A 340 -20.11 12.64 -0.42
C GLN A 340 -18.98 13.49 0.16
N GLY A 341 -17.73 13.22 -0.23
CA GLY A 341 -16.55 13.90 0.33
C GLY A 341 -16.22 13.53 1.78
N LYS A 342 -16.93 12.56 2.36
CA LYS A 342 -16.81 12.13 3.75
C LYS A 342 -16.20 10.74 3.85
N VAL A 343 -15.31 10.57 4.83
CA VAL A 343 -14.74 9.28 5.22
C VAL A 343 -15.16 9.02 6.67
N THR A 344 -15.76 7.87 6.94
CA THR A 344 -16.19 7.48 8.29
C THR A 344 -15.58 6.15 8.65
N SER A 345 -15.06 6.04 9.88
CA SER A 345 -14.63 4.78 10.46
C SER A 345 -15.45 4.47 11.70
N GLU A 346 -15.88 3.22 11.84
CA GLU A 346 -16.58 2.70 13.00
C GLU A 346 -15.88 1.43 13.49
N PHE A 347 -15.57 1.39 14.78
CA PHE A 347 -14.96 0.26 15.46
C PHE A 347 -15.86 -0.15 16.61
N THR A 348 -16.32 -1.40 16.61
CA THR A 348 -17.13 -1.97 17.68
C THR A 348 -16.36 -3.07 18.37
N PHE A 349 -15.88 -2.79 19.57
CA PHE A 349 -15.15 -3.73 20.42
C PHE A 349 -16.09 -4.50 21.35
N ARG A 350 -15.76 -5.77 21.59
CA ARG A 350 -16.39 -6.63 22.59
C ARG A 350 -15.31 -7.41 23.31
N VAL A 351 -15.49 -7.62 24.61
CA VAL A 351 -14.59 -8.43 25.43
C VAL A 351 -15.23 -9.76 25.80
N LYS A 352 -14.44 -10.82 25.90
CA LYS A 352 -14.93 -12.16 26.25
C LYS A 352 -15.17 -12.30 27.77
N ASN A 353 -14.31 -11.67 28.57
CA ASN A 353 -14.40 -11.61 30.03
C ASN A 353 -14.35 -10.14 30.48
N GLN A 354 -14.73 -9.88 31.73
CA GLN A 354 -14.53 -8.54 32.28
C GLN A 354 -13.02 -8.27 32.35
N VAL A 355 -12.59 -7.14 31.78
CA VAL A 355 -11.20 -6.74 31.70
C VAL A 355 -11.10 -5.23 31.87
N THR A 356 -9.97 -4.77 32.39
CA THR A 356 -9.67 -3.34 32.46
C THR A 356 -8.84 -2.97 31.23
N MET A 357 -9.34 -2.02 30.44
CA MET A 357 -8.55 -1.36 29.41
C MET A 357 -7.82 -0.20 30.05
N ASP A 358 -6.49 -0.19 29.99
CA ASP A 358 -5.66 0.81 30.67
C ASP A 358 -5.66 2.14 29.92
N SER A 359 -5.54 2.08 28.60
CA SER A 359 -5.52 3.26 27.75
C SER A 359 -6.06 3.01 26.34
N MET A 360 -6.49 4.09 25.71
CA MET A 360 -6.80 4.15 24.28
C MET A 360 -5.95 5.25 23.64
N ARG A 361 -5.43 4.98 22.44
CA ARG A 361 -4.72 5.96 21.60
C ARG A 361 -5.24 5.92 20.17
N TYR A 362 -5.32 7.09 19.54
CA TYR A 362 -5.68 7.25 18.14
C TYR A 362 -4.91 8.44 17.58
N ALA A 363 -4.22 8.27 16.46
CA ALA A 363 -3.37 9.31 15.89
C ALA A 363 -3.95 9.91 14.60
N ILE A 364 -3.92 11.23 14.50
CA ILE A 364 -4.06 11.99 13.26
C ILE A 364 -2.69 12.57 12.91
N VAL A 365 -2.26 12.36 11.67
CA VAL A 365 -0.99 12.88 11.15
C VAL A 365 -1.30 13.96 10.12
N ILE A 366 -0.68 15.12 10.29
CA ILE A 366 -0.80 16.27 9.38
C ILE A 366 0.55 16.46 8.71
N GLY A 367 0.60 16.07 7.44
CA GLY A 367 1.76 16.25 6.57
C GLY A 367 1.49 17.20 5.43
N SER A 368 2.54 17.43 4.65
CA SER A 368 2.46 18.15 3.38
C SER A 368 3.28 17.43 2.32
N PRO A 369 2.92 17.55 1.03
CA PRO A 369 3.78 17.08 -0.04
C PRO A 369 5.08 17.90 -0.06
N HIS A 370 6.16 17.29 -0.57
CA HIS A 370 7.46 17.93 -0.68
C HIS A 370 7.37 19.35 -1.27
N SER A 371 8.11 20.31 -0.71
CA SER A 371 8.08 21.72 -1.09
C SER A 371 8.37 22.00 -2.57
N THR A 372 9.35 21.33 -3.15
CA THR A 372 9.83 21.53 -4.53
C THR A 372 9.64 20.32 -5.43
N CYS A 373 9.88 19.11 -4.92
CA CYS A 373 9.81 17.88 -5.70
C CYS A 373 8.38 17.32 -5.75
N ARG A 374 7.46 18.04 -6.38
CA ARG A 374 6.05 17.68 -6.50
C ARG A 374 5.43 18.20 -7.79
N LEU A 375 4.28 17.66 -8.16
CA LEU A 375 3.44 18.25 -9.20
C LEU A 375 2.52 19.29 -8.57
N GLY A 376 2.18 20.34 -9.31
CA GLY A 376 1.17 21.30 -8.84
C GLY A 376 -0.18 20.67 -8.54
N THR A 377 -0.52 19.56 -9.21
CA THR A 377 -1.74 18.76 -8.96
C THR A 377 -1.60 17.70 -7.86
N THR A 378 -0.46 17.64 -7.15
CA THR A 378 -0.32 16.76 -5.98
C THR A 378 -1.32 17.17 -4.91
N LEU A 379 -2.05 16.19 -4.36
CA LEU A 379 -3.01 16.46 -3.29
C LEU A 379 -2.30 16.91 -2.02
N ARG A 380 -2.90 17.88 -1.34
CA ARG A 380 -2.55 18.29 0.02
C ARG A 380 -3.81 18.56 0.83
N GLN A 381 -3.67 18.59 2.15
CA GLN A 381 -4.69 19.15 3.02
C GLN A 381 -4.80 20.66 2.76
N GLY A 382 -6.04 21.15 2.61
CA GLY A 382 -6.36 22.57 2.55
C GLY A 382 -6.29 23.23 3.93
N THR A 383 -6.71 24.49 4.03
CA THR A 383 -6.58 25.27 5.27
C THR A 383 -7.43 24.73 6.41
N GLU A 384 -8.55 24.06 6.10
CA GLU A 384 -9.43 23.47 7.12
C GLU A 384 -8.97 22.06 7.57
N GLY A 385 -7.92 21.50 6.95
CA GLY A 385 -7.35 20.20 7.32
C GLY A 385 -8.32 19.03 7.15
N LEU A 386 -8.25 18.06 8.07
CA LEU A 386 -9.07 16.83 7.99
C LEU A 386 -10.49 16.95 8.56
N ARG A 387 -10.78 18.03 9.31
CA ARG A 387 -12.06 18.28 10.01
C ARG A 387 -12.62 17.03 10.72
N PRO A 388 -11.87 16.43 11.66
CA PRO A 388 -12.32 15.25 12.37
C PRO A 388 -13.53 15.56 13.27
N THR A 389 -14.58 14.76 13.17
CA THR A 389 -15.76 14.81 14.06
C THR A 389 -15.93 13.46 14.72
N VAL A 390 -15.78 13.41 16.05
CA VAL A 390 -16.10 12.23 16.85
C VAL A 390 -17.63 12.09 16.92
N VAL A 391 -18.16 11.06 16.28
CA VAL A 391 -19.61 10.80 16.20
C VAL A 391 -20.07 9.99 17.42
N LYS A 392 -19.26 9.04 17.84
CA LYS A 392 -19.51 8.19 19.01
C LYS A 392 -18.18 7.83 19.66
N ASP A 393 -18.09 7.98 20.97
CA ASP A 393 -16.94 7.55 21.73
C ASP A 393 -17.37 7.00 23.09
N ASP A 394 -17.44 5.68 23.19
CA ASP A 394 -17.71 4.99 24.46
C ASP A 394 -16.46 4.86 25.35
N PHE A 395 -15.29 5.25 24.85
CA PHE A 395 -14.03 5.25 25.59
C PHE A 395 -13.78 6.57 26.32
N MET A 396 -14.55 7.62 26.00
CA MET A 396 -14.41 8.95 26.60
C MET A 396 -12.97 9.48 26.51
N ALA A 397 -12.38 9.36 25.32
CA ALA A 397 -11.08 9.89 25.01
C ALA A 397 -11.16 11.41 24.78
N ALA A 398 -10.03 12.10 24.97
CA ALA A 398 -9.90 13.53 24.78
C ALA A 398 -8.79 13.84 23.77
N TRP A 399 -9.03 14.83 22.91
CA TRP A 399 -7.99 15.33 22.01
C TRP A 399 -6.91 16.00 22.85
N GLY A 400 -5.66 15.58 22.65
CA GLY A 400 -4.49 16.30 23.11
C GLY A 400 -4.15 17.46 22.19
N ASP A 401 -3.14 18.21 22.60
CA ASP A 401 -2.53 19.27 21.80
C ASP A 401 -1.84 18.69 20.55
N PHE A 402 -1.58 19.56 19.58
CA PHE A 402 -0.76 19.22 18.43
C PHE A 402 0.70 19.10 18.85
N GLU A 403 1.29 17.92 18.66
CA GLU A 403 2.72 17.71 18.79
C GLU A 403 3.40 18.16 17.48
N THR A 404 4.31 19.13 17.55
CA THR A 404 5.06 19.61 16.37
C THR A 404 6.28 18.74 16.14
N VAL A 405 6.34 18.07 14.99
CA VAL A 405 7.38 17.08 14.65
C VAL A 405 8.13 17.42 13.37
N THR A 406 7.97 18.64 12.84
CA THR A 406 8.53 19.10 11.55
C THR A 406 10.05 18.86 11.43
N ASP A 407 10.78 19.07 12.52
CA ASP A 407 12.24 18.96 12.55
C ASP A 407 12.73 17.53 12.90
N GLU A 408 11.81 16.62 13.21
CA GLU A 408 12.11 15.26 13.63
C GLU A 408 12.18 14.32 12.41
N SER A 409 13.40 13.91 12.04
CA SER A 409 13.62 13.11 10.83
C SER A 409 12.90 11.77 10.78
N GLU A 410 12.53 11.22 11.94
CA GLU A 410 11.79 9.96 12.06
C GLU A 410 10.29 10.08 11.76
N TYR A 411 9.75 11.30 11.67
CA TYR A 411 8.35 11.53 11.30
C TYR A 411 8.15 11.79 9.80
N ARG A 412 9.23 11.97 9.03
CA ARG A 412 9.15 12.24 7.58
C ARG A 412 8.34 11.16 6.85
N GLY A 413 7.49 11.61 5.94
CA GLY A 413 6.64 10.75 5.11
C GLY A 413 7.32 10.32 3.80
N TYR A 414 6.59 9.55 3.00
CA TYR A 414 7.04 9.10 1.67
C TYR A 414 6.89 10.17 0.58
N ALA A 415 5.94 11.10 0.73
CA ALA A 415 5.65 12.16 -0.25
C ALA A 415 6.20 13.53 0.14
N GLY A 416 6.55 13.73 1.41
CA GLY A 416 6.95 15.00 1.99
C GLY A 416 6.97 14.92 3.51
N ASN A 417 7.02 16.08 4.17
CA ASN A 417 7.26 16.15 5.61
C ASN A 417 5.97 16.00 6.42
N VAL A 418 6.11 15.52 7.66
CA VAL A 418 5.05 15.54 8.65
C VAL A 418 5.30 16.69 9.61
N HIS A 419 4.28 17.51 9.83
CA HIS A 419 4.42 18.72 10.64
C HIS A 419 3.85 18.55 12.03
N TYR A 420 2.68 17.92 12.11
CA TYR A 420 1.97 17.74 13.37
C TYR A 420 1.43 16.33 13.51
N VAL A 421 1.42 15.85 14.75
CA VAL A 421 0.63 14.68 15.15
C VAL A 421 -0.30 15.11 16.26
N GLN A 422 -1.57 14.77 16.12
CA GLN A 422 -2.57 14.96 17.17
C GLN A 422 -3.07 13.61 17.63
N PHE A 423 -3.14 13.44 18.95
CA PHE A 423 -3.66 12.21 19.53
C PHE A 423 -5.00 12.44 20.22
N LEU A 424 -5.93 11.53 19.98
CA LEU A 424 -7.09 11.33 20.83
C LEU A 424 -6.73 10.21 21.82
N ARG A 425 -6.72 10.52 23.11
CA ARG A 425 -6.24 9.60 24.15
C ARG A 425 -7.23 9.46 25.29
N ARG A 426 -7.28 8.25 25.85
CA ARG A 426 -7.80 7.99 27.19
C ARG A 426 -6.64 7.45 28.01
N GLU A 427 -6.23 8.18 29.03
CA GLU A 427 -5.09 7.83 29.88
C GLU A 427 -5.49 7.23 31.24
N HIS A 428 -6.78 6.98 31.45
CA HIS A 428 -7.31 6.42 32.67
C HIS A 428 -8.07 5.10 32.40
N PRO A 429 -8.09 4.14 33.34
CA PRO A 429 -8.64 2.82 33.06
C PRO A 429 -10.15 2.81 32.77
N LEU A 430 -10.62 1.89 31.92
CA LEU A 430 -12.03 1.61 31.64
C LEU A 430 -12.33 0.13 31.88
N ILE A 431 -13.32 -0.16 32.73
CA ILE A 431 -13.79 -1.54 32.94
C ILE A 431 -14.69 -1.92 31.76
N MET A 432 -14.20 -2.83 30.93
CA MET A 432 -14.96 -3.42 29.83
C MET A 432 -15.66 -4.70 30.31
N ARG A 433 -16.95 -4.85 30.00
CA ARG A 433 -17.79 -5.96 30.46
C ARG A 433 -18.25 -6.85 29.31
N PRO A 434 -18.33 -8.17 29.51
CA PRO A 434 -18.82 -9.08 28.49
C PRO A 434 -20.30 -8.79 28.18
N GLY A 435 -20.69 -8.96 26.91
CA GLY A 435 -22.04 -8.65 26.44
C GLY A 435 -22.29 -7.17 26.11
N VAL A 436 -21.40 -6.26 26.51
CA VAL A 436 -21.45 -4.83 26.16
C VAL A 436 -20.65 -4.59 24.87
N GLN A 437 -21.15 -3.70 24.02
CA GLN A 437 -20.43 -3.19 22.85
C GLN A 437 -19.84 -1.82 23.19
N TYR A 438 -18.56 -1.65 22.90
CA TYR A 438 -17.85 -0.38 23.06
C TYR A 438 -17.54 0.17 21.69
N LYS A 439 -18.15 1.31 21.33
CA LYS A 439 -18.06 1.87 19.99
C LYS A 439 -17.20 3.11 19.96
N PHE A 440 -16.32 3.16 18.96
CA PHE A 440 -15.65 4.38 18.54
C PHE A 440 -15.99 4.65 17.07
N GLN A 441 -16.56 5.81 16.80
CA GLN A 441 -16.93 6.27 15.46
C GLN A 441 -16.44 7.70 15.27
N ILE A 442 -15.64 7.88 14.21
CA ILE A 442 -15.09 9.17 13.84
C ILE A 442 -15.26 9.36 12.34
N SER A 443 -15.53 10.60 11.96
CA SER A 443 -15.67 10.98 10.57
C SER A 443 -14.78 12.16 10.19
N PHE A 444 -14.35 12.16 8.93
CA PHE A 444 -13.47 13.13 8.32
C PHE A 444 -14.16 13.70 7.09
N GLU A 445 -14.10 15.01 6.96
CA GLU A 445 -14.50 15.74 5.77
C GLU A 445 -13.24 16.46 5.28
N PRO A 446 -12.26 15.75 4.69
CA PRO A 446 -10.97 16.35 4.36
C PRO A 446 -11.16 17.53 3.41
N ASP A 447 -10.53 18.65 3.75
CA ASP A 447 -10.35 19.77 2.85
C ASP A 447 -9.21 19.45 1.89
N ILE A 448 -9.52 19.37 0.60
CA ILE A 448 -8.61 18.87 -0.42
C ILE A 448 -8.24 20.03 -1.32
N ALA A 449 -6.94 20.31 -1.38
CA ALA A 449 -6.37 21.30 -2.26
C ALA A 449 -5.28 20.68 -3.12
N PHE A 450 -4.94 21.37 -4.21
CA PHE A 450 -3.73 21.08 -4.97
C PHE A 450 -2.54 21.85 -4.41
N ALA A 451 -1.34 21.34 -4.65
CA ALA A 451 -0.14 21.87 -4.01
C ALA A 451 0.27 23.27 -4.50
N ASP A 452 -0.06 23.61 -5.75
CA ASP A 452 0.22 24.92 -6.35
C ASP A 452 -1.07 25.73 -6.62
N GLU A 453 -2.15 25.39 -5.90
CA GLU A 453 -3.38 26.19 -5.78
C GLU A 453 -3.36 26.97 -4.47
#